data_AF-M2UHA4-F1
#
_entry.id   AF-M2UHA4-F1
#
_cell.length_a   1.000
_cell.length_b   1.000
_cell.length_c   1.000
_cell.angle_alpha   90.00
_cell.angle_beta   90.00
_cell.angle_gamma   90.00
#
_symmetry.space_group_name_H-M   'P 1'
#
loop_
_entity.id
_entity.type
_entity.pdbx_description
1 polymer ?
#
loop_
_entity_poly.entity_id
_entity_poly.type
_entity_poly.pdbx_seq_one_letter_code
_entity_poly.pdbx_strand_id
1 'polypeptide(L)'
;MDDFKPELLKALLDWVNTFDLPFRITTLSQLEDGQILWQILNDIDADYFNESLPNFEENHRRQSDNWIPRWQNLKHIERTTSTYIREECEQLPVLTKRMIPDLKTGARDGSTMLVAKLTMAVLLAACFSPRSNQRMLQVMPKLGTKTAETIAEAIQEMQALDQRMSELGVDAELTSDPILPGYRSPTRAASGQPADAIALQQRVDILTARLKSLESETLKQMQENLGLRSDMMSEKDETSQKPFLEQNEKLQTAQSELEELRRRLREQDLQMAELRNELNRKADIDDDVRAASMQKEHERLLVLQERTNDRLRELELANAEKSGLLRAALLDRDNLPPELLELKRVETIQQMREMIESVVKAPPETQPRVLDATSSEIAETVLSSEAALDKAKKDLQDQLDMNESLRVQLEMAKAETAERGSAELQQEVENLRRENALVKSMWYDMNQRLLSNTVILQRRSEAPKGWLGKQRAAVGGGASVLGRR
;
A
#
# COMPACT_ATOMS: atom_id res chain seq x y z
N MET A 1 10.78 9.46 16.91
CA MET A 1 11.93 10.36 16.78
C MET A 1 11.37 11.67 16.29
N ASP A 2 11.44 12.71 17.12
CA ASP A 2 10.80 13.99 16.88
C ASP A 2 11.30 14.65 15.59
N ASP A 3 10.49 15.53 15.04
CA ASP A 3 10.84 16.34 13.87
C ASP A 3 12.04 17.23 14.18
N PHE A 4 12.99 17.30 13.26
CA PHE A 4 14.17 18.15 13.40
C PHE A 4 13.77 19.63 13.50
N LYS A 5 14.39 20.33 14.46
CA LYS A 5 14.20 21.77 14.65
C LYS A 5 14.53 22.52 13.34
N PRO A 6 13.82 23.61 13.02
CA PRO A 6 14.04 24.37 11.78
C PRO A 6 15.46 24.95 11.68
N GLU A 7 16.10 25.23 12.82
CA GLU A 7 17.49 25.67 12.91
C GLU A 7 18.46 24.60 12.40
N LEU A 8 18.22 23.33 12.75
CA LEU A 8 19.00 22.19 12.28
C LEU A 8 18.81 21.97 10.78
N LEU A 9 17.57 22.09 10.27
CA LEU A 9 17.30 21.98 8.82
C LEU A 9 18.09 23.03 8.02
N LYS A 10 18.15 24.27 8.52
CA LYS A 10 18.95 25.33 7.92
C LYS A 10 20.44 25.05 8.01
N ALA A 11 20.93 24.61 9.18
CA ALA A 11 22.34 24.27 9.36
C ALA A 11 22.79 23.11 8.44
N LEU A 12 21.93 22.11 8.23
CA LEU A 12 22.18 21.03 7.26
C LEU A 12 22.28 21.55 5.82
N LEU A 13 21.40 22.46 5.41
CA LEU A 13 21.48 23.09 4.09
C LEU A 13 22.76 23.93 3.91
N ASP A 14 23.14 24.70 4.93
CA ASP A 14 24.36 25.50 4.91
C ASP A 14 25.60 24.57 4.83
N TRP A 15 25.59 23.44 5.54
CA TRP A 15 26.62 22.41 5.46
C TRP A 15 26.70 21.75 4.08
N VAL A 16 25.59 21.33 3.49
CA VAL A 16 25.57 20.73 2.14
C VAL A 16 26.17 21.68 1.10
N ASN A 17 25.90 22.98 1.22
CA ASN A 17 26.45 24.01 0.32
C ASN A 17 27.97 24.27 0.49
N THR A 18 28.67 23.55 1.37
CA THR A 18 30.14 23.62 1.49
C THR A 18 30.88 22.74 0.50
N PHE A 19 30.17 21.78 -0.12
CA PHE A 19 30.71 20.88 -1.13
C PHE A 19 30.66 21.54 -2.52
N ASP A 20 31.48 21.04 -3.45
CA ASP A 20 31.47 21.51 -4.85
C ASP A 20 30.28 20.88 -5.60
N LEU A 21 29.17 21.61 -5.63
CA LEU A 21 27.89 21.16 -6.16
C LEU A 21 27.56 21.84 -7.50
N PRO A 22 26.82 21.18 -8.41
CA PRO A 22 26.47 21.72 -9.72
C PRO A 22 25.58 22.98 -9.65
N PHE A 23 24.84 23.14 -8.56
CA PHE A 23 24.06 24.33 -8.26
C PHE A 23 23.92 24.50 -6.74
N ARG A 24 23.68 25.74 -6.30
CA ARG A 24 23.47 26.04 -4.88
C ARG A 24 22.09 25.57 -4.44
N ILE A 25 22.03 24.84 -3.33
CA ILE A 25 20.81 24.27 -2.79
C ILE A 25 20.12 25.27 -1.86
N THR A 26 18.85 25.55 -2.13
CA THR A 26 18.04 26.48 -1.34
C THR A 26 16.97 25.77 -0.51
N THR A 27 16.57 24.56 -0.90
CA THR A 27 15.52 23.79 -0.23
C THR A 27 15.91 22.31 -0.13
N LEU A 28 15.53 21.64 0.97
CA LEU A 28 15.80 20.21 1.16
C LEU A 28 15.09 19.32 0.13
N SER A 29 14.00 19.80 -0.49
CA SER A 29 13.32 19.09 -1.58
C SER A 29 14.21 18.84 -2.80
N GLN A 30 15.25 19.65 -3.00
CA GLN A 30 16.22 19.47 -4.09
C GLN A 30 17.14 18.27 -3.87
N LEU A 31 17.13 17.67 -2.68
CA LEU A 31 17.91 16.47 -2.32
C LEU A 31 17.07 15.18 -2.38
N GLU A 32 15.78 15.25 -2.74
CA GLU A 32 14.85 14.11 -2.77
C GLU A 32 15.21 13.02 -3.79
N ASP A 33 15.96 13.35 -4.83
CA ASP A 33 16.38 12.38 -5.86
C ASP A 33 17.60 11.53 -5.44
N GLY A 34 18.25 11.92 -4.35
CA GLY A 34 19.43 11.27 -3.80
C GLY A 34 20.73 11.50 -4.59
N GLN A 35 20.70 12.18 -5.74
CA GLN A 35 21.88 12.32 -6.61
C GLN A 35 22.98 13.14 -5.94
N ILE A 36 22.59 14.27 -5.36
CA ILE A 36 23.54 15.15 -4.67
C ILE A 36 24.08 14.50 -3.40
N LEU A 37 23.23 13.79 -2.65
CA LEU A 37 23.66 13.07 -1.45
C LEU A 37 24.68 11.99 -1.79
N TRP A 38 24.51 11.30 -2.92
CA TRP A 38 25.50 10.34 -3.42
C TRP A 38 26.80 11.00 -3.87
N GLN A 39 26.73 12.14 -4.54
CA GLN A 39 27.92 12.91 -4.92
C GLN A 39 28.74 13.31 -3.68
N ILE A 40 28.06 13.72 -2.60
CA ILE A 40 28.70 14.06 -1.33
C ILE A 40 29.33 12.80 -0.68
N LEU A 41 28.64 11.66 -0.70
CA LEU A 41 29.20 10.39 -0.20
C LEU A 41 30.46 9.96 -0.96
N ASN A 42 30.45 10.07 -2.28
CA ASN A 42 31.64 9.80 -3.11
C ASN A 42 32.79 10.77 -2.79
N ASP A 43 32.50 12.04 -2.52
CA ASP A 43 33.51 13.03 -2.07
C ASP A 43 33.99 12.80 -0.62
N ILE A 44 33.23 12.07 0.20
CA ILE A 44 33.62 11.68 1.56
C ILE A 44 34.62 10.52 1.51
N ASP A 45 34.31 9.47 0.75
CA ASP A 45 35.15 8.29 0.62
C ASP A 45 34.92 7.60 -0.73
N ALA A 46 35.72 8.01 -1.73
CA ALA A 46 35.62 7.47 -3.09
C ALA A 46 36.01 5.99 -3.18
N ASP A 47 36.78 5.46 -2.21
CA ASP A 47 37.16 4.05 -2.20
C ASP A 47 35.95 3.17 -1.82
N TYR A 48 35.11 3.65 -0.90
CA TYR A 48 33.92 2.93 -0.41
C TYR A 48 32.67 3.20 -1.27
N PHE A 49 32.38 4.45 -1.60
CA PHE A 49 31.22 4.86 -2.39
C PHE A 49 31.52 4.91 -3.90
N ASN A 50 32.15 3.84 -4.40
CA ASN A 50 32.59 3.74 -5.80
C ASN A 50 31.51 3.24 -6.76
N GLU A 51 30.41 2.70 -6.24
CA GLU A 51 29.31 2.19 -7.05
C GLU A 51 28.47 3.34 -7.65
N SER A 52 27.76 3.06 -8.74
CA SER A 52 26.78 4.01 -9.27
C SER A 52 25.43 3.83 -8.58
N LEU A 53 24.70 4.93 -8.34
CA LEU A 53 23.31 4.85 -7.88
C LEU A 53 22.45 3.96 -8.82
N PRO A 54 21.49 3.18 -8.28
CA PRO A 54 20.66 2.27 -9.08
C PRO A 54 19.92 2.94 -10.24
N ASN A 55 19.41 4.16 -10.05
CA ASN A 55 18.72 4.93 -11.09
C ASN A 55 19.46 6.25 -11.36
N PHE A 56 20.59 6.16 -12.04
CA PHE A 56 21.48 7.29 -12.37
C PHE A 56 21.02 8.10 -13.61
N GLU A 57 19.99 7.67 -14.34
CA GLU A 57 19.61 8.32 -15.60
C GLU A 57 19.17 9.78 -15.42
N GLU A 58 19.93 10.66 -16.09
CA GLU A 58 19.86 12.13 -16.08
C GLU A 58 18.49 12.68 -16.55
N ASN A 59 17.68 11.84 -17.19
CA ASN A 59 16.37 12.19 -17.74
C ASN A 59 15.21 12.15 -16.72
N HIS A 60 15.42 11.63 -15.50
CA HIS A 60 14.33 11.49 -14.52
C HIS A 60 14.01 12.78 -13.74
N ARG A 61 14.82 13.84 -13.85
CA ARG A 61 14.52 15.15 -13.23
C ARG A 61 13.19 15.77 -13.69
N ARG A 62 12.62 15.29 -14.81
CA ARG A 62 11.43 15.87 -15.45
C ARG A 62 10.16 15.00 -15.39
N GLN A 63 10.23 13.77 -14.87
CA GLN A 63 9.05 12.91 -14.68
C GLN A 63 8.62 12.94 -13.22
N SER A 64 8.03 14.06 -12.81
CA SER A 64 7.76 14.46 -11.41
C SER A 64 6.84 13.55 -10.59
N ASP A 65 6.23 12.50 -11.17
CA ASP A 65 5.27 11.65 -10.46
C ASP A 65 5.78 10.25 -10.11
N ASN A 66 6.92 9.81 -10.66
CA ASN A 66 7.43 8.48 -10.36
C ASN A 66 8.29 8.54 -9.08
N TRP A 67 7.66 8.30 -7.92
CA TRP A 67 8.33 8.26 -6.61
C TRP A 67 9.20 7.00 -6.42
N ILE A 68 8.96 5.96 -7.22
CA ILE A 68 9.62 4.65 -7.09
C ILE A 68 11.14 4.72 -7.34
N PRO A 69 11.64 5.36 -8.42
CA PRO A 69 13.08 5.50 -8.62
C PRO A 69 13.78 6.32 -7.53
N ARG A 70 13.13 7.40 -7.07
CA ARG A 70 13.62 8.22 -5.94
C ARG A 70 13.74 7.39 -4.67
N TRP A 71 12.69 6.64 -4.34
CA TRP A 71 12.70 5.72 -3.20
C TRP A 71 13.82 4.69 -3.28
N GLN A 72 14.06 4.09 -4.44
CA GLN A 72 15.16 3.12 -4.62
C GLN A 72 16.54 3.75 -4.38
N ASN A 73 16.77 4.97 -4.90
CA ASN A 73 18.02 5.70 -4.66
C ASN A 73 18.18 6.03 -3.17
N LEU A 74 17.18 6.64 -2.53
CA LEU A 74 17.24 6.97 -1.10
C LEU A 74 17.44 5.74 -0.22
N LYS A 75 16.80 4.62 -0.56
CA LYS A 75 16.97 3.34 0.14
C LYS A 75 18.37 2.76 -0.02
N HIS A 76 18.98 2.90 -1.21
CA HIS A 76 20.36 2.49 -1.41
C HIS A 76 21.31 3.37 -0.60
N ILE A 77 21.13 4.70 -0.62
CA ILE A 77 21.92 5.66 0.14
C ILE A 77 21.81 5.39 1.64
N GLU A 78 20.60 5.20 2.17
CA GLU A 78 20.40 4.91 3.59
C GLU A 78 21.15 3.65 4.01
N ARG A 79 20.96 2.54 3.29
CA ARG A 79 21.62 1.27 3.63
C ARG A 79 23.13 1.38 3.58
N THR A 80 23.68 1.92 2.49
CA THR A 80 25.13 2.04 2.32
C THR A 80 25.74 2.97 3.37
N THR A 81 25.10 4.11 3.66
CA THR A 81 25.55 5.05 4.69
C THR A 81 25.46 4.45 6.10
N SER A 82 24.33 3.80 6.43
CA SER A 82 24.11 3.13 7.72
C SER A 82 25.10 1.98 7.95
N THR A 83 25.45 1.23 6.89
CA THR A 83 26.49 0.19 6.94
C THR A 83 27.87 0.81 7.10
N TYR A 84 28.21 1.85 6.32
CA TYR A 84 29.50 2.54 6.43
C TYR A 84 29.77 3.10 7.84
N ILE A 85 28.77 3.76 8.44
CA ILE A 85 28.91 4.31 9.80
C ILE A 85 29.15 3.19 10.83
N ARG A 86 28.50 2.04 10.66
CA ARG A 86 28.61 0.90 11.59
C ARG A 86 29.91 0.12 11.42
N GLU A 87 30.29 -0.17 10.18
CA GLU A 87 31.36 -1.12 9.87
C GLU A 87 32.72 -0.43 9.66
N GLU A 88 32.76 0.70 8.96
CA GLU A 88 34.01 1.41 8.66
C GLU A 88 34.32 2.48 9.71
N CYS A 89 33.30 3.20 10.20
CA CYS A 89 33.49 4.21 11.24
C CYS A 89 33.40 3.63 12.66
N GLU A 90 32.84 2.44 12.83
CA GLU A 90 32.57 1.79 14.12
C GLU A 90 31.81 2.71 15.10
N GLN A 91 30.89 3.53 14.59
CA GLN A 91 30.07 4.46 15.37
C GLN A 91 28.57 4.10 15.29
N LEU A 92 27.81 4.51 16.30
CA LEU A 92 26.34 4.46 16.33
C LEU A 92 25.73 3.09 15.93
N PRO A 93 26.16 1.96 16.56
CA PRO A 93 25.74 0.62 16.16
C PRO A 93 24.23 0.40 16.27
N VAL A 94 23.52 1.11 17.16
CA VAL A 94 22.09 0.89 17.41
C VAL A 94 21.24 1.85 16.58
N LEU A 95 21.58 3.13 16.65
CA LEU A 95 20.84 4.25 16.07
C LEU A 95 20.82 4.17 14.55
N THR A 96 21.91 3.77 13.90
CA THR A 96 21.97 3.64 12.43
C THR A 96 20.88 2.71 11.87
N LYS A 97 20.45 1.67 12.61
CA LYS A 97 19.36 0.76 12.18
C LYS A 97 17.97 1.42 12.25
N ARG A 98 17.81 2.46 13.04
CA ARG A 98 16.51 3.05 13.42
C ARG A 98 16.39 4.54 13.06
N MET A 99 17.45 5.15 12.54
CA MET A 99 17.52 6.59 12.30
C MET A 99 16.50 7.05 11.26
N ILE A 100 16.18 6.20 10.28
CA ILE A 100 15.27 6.53 9.19
C ILE A 100 14.14 5.48 9.10
N PRO A 101 13.12 5.57 9.97
CA PRO A 101 11.93 4.75 9.83
C PRO A 101 11.10 5.22 8.62
N ASP A 102 10.54 4.27 7.86
CA ASP A 102 9.58 4.48 6.78
C ASP A 102 10.05 5.29 5.54
N LEU A 103 11.14 4.84 4.90
CA LEU A 103 11.60 5.40 3.61
C LEU A 103 10.53 5.37 2.51
N LYS A 104 9.61 4.39 2.54
CA LYS A 104 8.62 4.19 1.47
C LYS A 104 7.52 5.25 1.48
N THR A 105 6.97 5.58 2.66
CA THR A 105 5.94 6.62 2.79
C THR A 105 6.54 8.00 2.62
N GLY A 106 7.71 8.24 3.21
CA GLY A 106 8.41 9.53 3.07
C GLY A 106 8.80 9.85 1.61
N ALA A 107 9.19 8.86 0.81
CA ALA A 107 9.50 9.06 -0.61
C ALA A 107 8.24 9.24 -1.48
N ARG A 108 7.11 8.64 -1.10
CA ARG A 108 5.81 8.82 -1.77
C ARG A 108 5.24 10.21 -1.54
N ASP A 109 5.31 10.69 -0.30
CA ASP A 109 4.69 11.95 0.13
C ASP A 109 5.60 13.17 -0.05
N GLY A 110 6.87 12.97 -0.47
CA GLY A 110 7.85 14.05 -0.59
C GLY A 110 8.22 14.66 0.76
N SER A 111 8.46 13.81 1.77
CA SER A 111 8.74 14.26 3.13
C SER A 111 10.10 14.93 3.24
N THR A 112 10.10 16.24 3.48
CA THR A 112 11.31 17.02 3.77
C THR A 112 12.06 16.50 5.00
N MET A 113 11.32 15.90 5.95
CA MET A 113 11.90 15.34 7.17
C MET A 113 12.67 14.05 6.91
N LEU A 114 12.20 13.22 5.98
CA LEU A 114 12.94 12.03 5.53
C LEU A 114 14.31 12.44 4.96
N VAL A 115 14.29 13.41 4.05
CA VAL A 115 15.51 13.90 3.39
C VAL A 115 16.44 14.57 4.39
N ALA A 116 15.90 15.30 5.37
CA ALA A 116 16.70 15.89 6.44
C ALA A 116 17.41 14.82 7.30
N LYS A 117 16.70 13.76 7.70
CA LYS A 117 17.29 12.63 8.45
C LYS A 117 18.36 11.90 7.64
N LEU A 118 18.15 11.73 6.35
CA LEU A 118 19.12 11.11 5.45
C LEU A 118 20.34 12.02 5.23
N THR A 119 20.13 13.33 5.11
CA THR A 119 21.23 14.32 5.05
C THR A 119 22.05 14.30 6.34
N MET A 120 21.38 14.17 7.49
CA MET A 120 22.06 14.02 8.79
C MET A 120 22.88 12.72 8.85
N ALA A 121 22.38 11.61 8.31
CA ALA A 121 23.14 10.37 8.19
C ALA A 121 24.43 10.57 7.38
N VAL A 122 24.34 11.25 6.23
CA VAL A 122 25.50 11.57 5.39
C VAL A 122 26.47 12.50 6.12
N LEU A 123 25.97 13.48 6.88
CA LEU A 123 26.80 14.34 7.73
C LEU A 123 27.57 13.53 8.78
N LEU A 124 26.90 12.59 9.46
CA LEU A 124 27.55 11.70 10.43
C LEU A 124 28.63 10.85 9.77
N ALA A 125 28.36 10.29 8.58
CA ALA A 125 29.37 9.58 7.80
C ALA A 125 30.56 10.49 7.48
N ALA A 126 30.34 11.75 7.11
CA ALA A 126 31.41 12.69 6.81
C ALA A 126 32.24 13.10 8.04
N CYS A 127 31.61 13.20 9.21
CA CYS A 127 32.24 13.53 10.48
C CYS A 127 33.02 12.35 11.08
N PHE A 128 32.51 11.12 10.96
CA PHE A 128 33.15 9.94 11.53
C PHE A 128 34.09 9.22 10.56
N SER A 129 33.97 9.45 9.25
CA SER A 129 34.83 8.85 8.24
C SER A 129 36.31 9.14 8.54
N PRO A 130 37.18 8.10 8.57
CA PRO A 130 38.61 8.31 8.77
C PRO A 130 39.26 9.12 7.64
N ARG A 131 38.65 9.16 6.44
CA ARG A 131 39.13 9.90 5.27
C ARG A 131 38.67 11.36 5.26
N SER A 132 37.40 11.62 5.60
CA SER A 132 36.81 12.96 5.51
C SER A 132 36.82 13.76 6.83
N ASN A 133 37.00 13.12 7.99
CA ASN A 133 36.90 13.79 9.30
C ASN A 133 37.84 15.01 9.42
N GLN A 134 39.10 14.89 8.98
CA GLN A 134 40.05 16.01 9.04
C GLN A 134 39.59 17.23 8.21
N ARG A 135 39.00 17.00 7.03
CA ARG A 135 38.40 18.05 6.22
C ARG A 135 37.20 18.66 6.95
N MET A 136 36.37 17.82 7.56
CA MET A 136 35.17 18.27 8.26
C MET A 136 35.49 19.18 9.46
N LEU A 137 36.58 18.90 10.18
CA LEU A 137 37.09 19.79 11.24
C LEU A 137 37.47 21.19 10.75
N GLN A 138 37.83 21.34 9.47
CA GLN A 138 38.13 22.66 8.86
C GLN A 138 36.88 23.34 8.29
N VAL A 139 35.87 22.56 7.89
CA VAL A 139 34.61 23.06 7.32
C VAL A 139 33.68 23.59 8.41
N MET A 140 33.58 22.88 9.54
CA MET A 140 32.66 23.25 10.63
C MET A 140 32.83 24.70 11.13
N PRO A 141 34.05 25.22 11.39
CA PRO A 141 34.23 26.61 11.81
C PRO A 141 33.86 27.65 10.73
N LYS A 142 33.96 27.30 9.44
CA LYS A 142 33.70 28.21 8.31
C LYS A 142 32.21 28.44 8.05
N LEU A 143 31.35 27.54 8.52
CA LEU A 143 29.90 27.65 8.42
C LEU A 143 29.33 28.80 9.28
N GLY A 144 30.07 29.19 10.32
CA GLY A 144 29.63 30.14 11.33
C GLY A 144 29.43 29.46 12.67
N THR A 145 29.70 30.18 13.77
CA THR A 145 29.67 29.61 15.13
C THR A 145 28.30 29.03 15.47
N LYS A 146 27.22 29.74 15.17
CA LYS A 146 25.85 29.31 15.46
C LYS A 146 25.47 28.01 14.72
N THR A 147 25.77 27.90 13.43
CA THR A 147 25.46 26.71 12.64
C THR A 147 26.31 25.51 13.07
N ALA A 148 27.57 25.74 13.39
CA ALA A 148 28.47 24.70 13.89
C ALA A 148 28.02 24.17 15.27
N GLU A 149 27.62 25.07 16.17
CA GLU A 149 27.05 24.73 17.48
C GLU A 149 25.77 23.89 17.32
N THR A 150 24.83 24.30 16.47
CA THR A 150 23.60 23.54 16.22
C THR A 150 23.87 22.13 15.69
N ILE A 151 24.84 21.96 14.79
CA ILE A 151 25.24 20.65 14.27
C ILE A 151 25.91 19.82 15.37
N ALA A 152 26.81 20.42 16.15
CA ALA A 152 27.52 19.73 17.23
C ALA A 152 26.56 19.24 18.32
N GLU A 153 25.59 20.07 18.73
CA GLU A 153 24.53 19.69 19.67
C GLU A 153 23.72 18.50 19.13
N ALA A 154 23.32 18.54 17.85
CA ALA A 154 22.58 17.44 17.24
C ALA A 154 23.39 16.12 17.20
N ILE A 155 24.68 16.18 16.87
CA ILE A 155 25.57 15.00 16.89
C ILE A 155 25.67 14.43 18.31
N GLN A 156 25.87 15.29 19.32
CA GLN A 156 25.94 14.87 20.72
C GLN A 156 24.64 14.25 21.21
N GLU A 157 23.49 14.84 20.88
CA GLU A 157 22.17 14.27 21.18
C GLU A 157 22.02 12.87 20.56
N MET A 158 22.45 12.67 19.32
CA MET A 158 22.40 11.35 18.64
C MET A 158 23.34 10.32 19.26
N GLN A 159 24.57 10.70 19.64
CA GLN A 159 25.47 9.80 20.36
C GLN A 159 24.93 9.41 21.74
N ALA A 160 24.34 10.36 22.47
CA ALA A 160 23.72 10.09 23.76
C ALA A 160 22.47 9.19 23.63
N LEU A 161 21.68 9.37 22.57
CA LEU A 161 20.54 8.50 22.26
C LEU A 161 20.98 7.09 21.92
N ASP A 162 22.03 6.92 21.12
CA ASP A 162 22.59 5.60 20.78
C ASP A 162 23.08 4.85 22.02
N GLN A 163 23.81 5.53 22.91
CA GLN A 163 24.26 4.98 24.19
C GLN A 163 23.07 4.53 25.05
N ARG A 164 22.04 5.38 25.21
CA ARG A 164 20.82 5.00 25.96
C ARG A 164 20.10 3.81 25.35
N MET A 165 20.02 3.72 24.02
CA MET A 165 19.39 2.58 23.35
C MET A 165 20.19 1.29 23.55
N SER A 166 21.52 1.37 23.54
CA SER A 166 22.39 0.22 23.82
C SER A 166 22.27 -0.22 25.29
N GLU A 167 22.25 0.73 26.23
CA GLU A 167 22.03 0.47 27.67
C GLU A 167 20.68 -0.20 27.97
N LEU A 168 19.64 0.16 27.22
CA LEU A 168 18.31 -0.44 27.31
C LEU A 168 18.23 -1.84 26.66
N GLY A 169 19.33 -2.37 26.13
CA GLY A 169 19.39 -3.72 25.56
C GLY A 169 18.64 -3.85 24.23
N VAL A 170 18.36 -2.73 23.55
CA VAL A 170 17.63 -2.70 22.26
C VAL A 170 18.37 -3.49 21.17
N ASP A 171 19.69 -3.66 21.31
CA ASP A 171 20.52 -4.50 20.46
C ASP A 171 20.16 -6.00 20.53
N ALA A 172 19.68 -6.49 21.68
CA ALA A 172 19.43 -7.91 21.93
C ALA A 172 18.13 -8.42 21.27
N GLU A 173 17.16 -7.55 21.02
CA GLU A 173 15.92 -7.91 20.31
C GLU A 173 16.12 -8.15 18.80
N LEU A 174 17.29 -7.79 18.25
CA LEU A 174 17.56 -7.79 16.81
C LEU A 174 18.51 -8.91 16.34
N THR A 175 19.00 -9.77 17.24
CA THR A 175 19.87 -10.90 16.87
C THR A 175 19.13 -12.19 16.50
N SER A 176 17.80 -12.24 16.58
CA SER A 176 17.01 -13.39 16.13
C SER A 176 16.62 -13.27 14.66
N ASP A 177 17.61 -13.23 13.76
CA ASP A 177 17.38 -13.49 12.33
C ASP A 177 17.94 -14.88 11.97
N PRO A 178 17.16 -15.74 11.28
CA PRO A 178 17.63 -17.05 10.85
C PRO A 178 18.68 -16.90 9.74
N ILE A 179 19.87 -17.44 9.99
CA ILE A 179 20.98 -17.49 9.03
C ILE A 179 20.54 -18.32 7.82
N LEU A 180 20.24 -17.65 6.71
CA LEU A 180 20.17 -18.25 5.38
C LEU A 180 21.58 -18.24 4.77
N PRO A 181 22.18 -19.42 4.48
CA PRO A 181 23.52 -19.49 3.92
C PRO A 181 23.44 -19.24 2.40
N GLY A 182 23.83 -18.05 1.98
CA GLY A 182 23.86 -17.72 0.55
C GLY A 182 24.51 -16.38 0.29
N TYR A 183 25.84 -16.35 0.35
CA TYR A 183 26.75 -15.80 -0.66
C TYR A 183 28.15 -15.74 -0.04
N ARG A 184 28.96 -16.72 -0.39
CA ARG A 184 30.41 -16.69 -0.19
C ARG A 184 31.00 -15.69 -1.17
N SER A 185 31.89 -14.84 -0.70
CA SER A 185 33.08 -14.46 -1.48
C SER A 185 34.34 -14.68 -0.65
N PRO A 186 35.45 -15.08 -1.27
CA PRO A 186 36.45 -15.91 -0.63
C PRO A 186 37.80 -15.20 -0.43
N THR A 187 38.61 -15.84 0.43
CA THR A 187 40.08 -15.83 0.49
C THR A 187 40.77 -14.67 1.22
N ARG A 188 41.23 -14.98 2.45
CA ARG A 188 42.65 -14.85 2.78
C ARG A 188 43.08 -16.02 3.66
N ALA A 189 43.72 -17.00 3.03
CA ALA A 189 44.52 -18.01 3.71
C ALA A 189 46.00 -17.58 3.62
N ALA A 190 46.66 -17.44 4.77
CA ALA A 190 48.11 -17.49 4.94
C ALA A 190 48.34 -17.78 6.44
N SER A 191 48.44 -19.05 6.84
CA SER A 191 49.69 -19.79 7.03
C SER A 191 50.61 -19.19 8.11
N GLY A 192 50.48 -19.70 9.34
CA GLY A 192 51.44 -19.46 10.42
C GLY A 192 50.92 -19.84 11.81
N GLN A 193 50.88 -21.13 12.17
CA GLN A 193 50.90 -21.55 13.59
C GLN A 193 51.71 -22.84 13.76
N PRO A 194 52.74 -22.80 14.60
CA PRO A 194 52.65 -23.52 15.88
C PRO A 194 52.94 -22.66 17.13
N ALA A 195 53.45 -21.43 16.98
CA ALA A 195 53.83 -20.58 18.12
C ALA A 195 52.63 -19.93 18.84
N ASP A 196 51.64 -19.46 18.08
CA ASP A 196 50.46 -18.79 18.65
C ASP A 196 49.48 -19.76 19.32
N ALA A 197 49.42 -21.03 18.89
CA ALA A 197 48.61 -22.05 19.56
C ALA A 197 49.12 -22.34 20.98
N ILE A 198 50.45 -22.35 21.17
CA ILE A 198 51.09 -22.56 22.47
C ILE A 198 50.90 -21.33 23.37
N ALA A 199 51.04 -20.12 22.82
CA ALA A 199 50.81 -18.88 23.56
C ALA A 199 49.34 -18.72 23.99
N LEU A 200 48.40 -19.12 23.13
CA LEU A 200 46.97 -19.16 23.47
C LEU A 200 46.67 -20.22 24.53
N GLN A 201 47.27 -21.41 24.44
CA GLN A 201 47.10 -22.46 25.44
C GLN A 201 47.60 -22.02 26.83
N GLN A 202 48.77 -21.37 26.89
CA GLN A 202 49.30 -20.83 28.15
C GLN A 202 48.40 -19.74 28.75
N ARG A 203 47.80 -18.87 27.90
CA ARG A 203 46.83 -17.87 28.37
C ARG A 203 45.56 -18.52 28.91
N VAL A 204 45.06 -19.57 28.26
CA VAL A 204 43.90 -20.35 28.73
C VAL A 204 44.22 -21.00 30.07
N ASP A 205 45.41 -21.58 30.23
CA ASP A 205 45.82 -22.22 31.49
C ASP A 205 45.95 -21.21 32.64
N ILE A 206 46.48 -20.01 32.38
CA ILE A 206 46.56 -18.92 33.38
C ILE A 206 45.16 -18.42 33.76
N LEU A 207 44.25 -18.25 32.80
CA LEU A 207 42.89 -17.79 33.04
C LEU A 207 42.08 -18.83 33.82
N THR A 208 42.22 -20.12 33.48
CA THR A 208 41.56 -21.21 34.22
C THR A 208 42.09 -21.34 35.65
N ALA A 209 43.39 -21.14 35.88
CA ALA A 209 43.96 -21.10 37.23
C ALA A 209 43.43 -19.89 38.03
N ARG A 210 43.29 -18.72 37.41
CA ARG A 210 42.74 -17.52 38.05
C ARG A 210 41.26 -17.67 38.38
N LEU A 211 40.47 -18.28 37.50
CA LEU A 211 39.07 -18.59 37.75
C LEU A 211 38.91 -19.52 38.95
N LYS A 212 39.68 -20.62 39.01
CA LYS A 212 39.66 -21.54 40.16
C LYS A 212 40.06 -20.85 41.47
N SER A 213 41.04 -19.95 41.43
CA SER A 213 41.43 -19.16 42.60
C SER A 213 40.29 -18.24 43.07
N LEU A 214 39.62 -17.54 42.15
CA LEU A 214 38.49 -16.68 42.47
C LEU A 214 37.28 -17.49 42.99
N GLU A 215 37.01 -18.65 42.42
CA GLU A 215 35.99 -19.58 42.92
C GLU A 215 36.32 -20.02 44.36
N SER A 216 37.58 -20.37 44.64
CA SER A 216 37.98 -20.74 46.00
C SER A 216 37.87 -19.59 47.00
N GLU A 217 38.16 -18.36 46.57
CA GLU A 217 38.10 -17.18 47.42
C GLU A 217 36.65 -16.75 47.69
N THR A 218 35.79 -16.81 46.69
CA THR A 218 34.34 -16.55 46.85
C THR A 218 33.67 -17.60 47.74
N LEU A 219 34.03 -18.89 47.60
CA LEU A 219 33.56 -19.93 48.51
C LEU A 219 34.04 -19.72 49.95
N LYS A 220 35.31 -19.33 50.13
CA LYS A 220 35.86 -19.02 51.45
C LYS A 220 35.16 -17.83 52.09
N GLN A 221 34.92 -16.75 51.35
CA GLN A 221 34.15 -15.59 51.82
C GLN A 221 32.71 -15.94 52.15
N MET A 222 32.08 -16.85 51.41
CA MET A 222 30.73 -17.32 51.72
C MET A 222 30.72 -18.15 53.01
N GLN A 223 31.73 -19.00 53.22
CA GLN A 223 31.87 -19.79 54.43
C GLN A 223 32.19 -18.93 55.66
N GLU A 224 33.05 -17.92 55.52
CA GLU A 224 33.32 -16.92 56.56
C GLU A 224 32.07 -16.09 56.90
N ASN A 225 31.29 -15.66 55.89
CA ASN A 225 30.00 -14.98 56.12
C ASN A 225 28.99 -15.87 56.84
N LEU A 226 28.91 -17.15 56.50
CA LEU A 226 28.05 -18.11 57.21
C LEU A 226 28.52 -18.33 58.65
N GLY A 227 29.84 -18.38 58.87
CA GLY A 227 30.45 -18.45 60.20
C GLY A 227 30.11 -17.23 61.05
N LEU A 228 30.35 -16.02 60.54
CA LEU A 228 30.02 -14.76 61.22
C LEU A 228 28.52 -14.65 61.53
N ARG A 229 27.65 -15.09 60.61
CA ARG A 229 26.20 -15.15 60.85
C ARG A 229 25.85 -16.17 61.93
N SER A 230 26.50 -17.33 61.96
CA SER A 230 26.30 -18.34 63.00
C SER A 230 26.78 -17.86 64.37
N ASP A 231 27.93 -17.18 64.41
CA ASP A 231 28.51 -16.64 65.64
C ASP A 231 27.65 -15.49 66.21
N MET A 232 27.15 -14.59 65.35
CA MET A 232 26.18 -13.56 65.75
C MET A 232 24.84 -14.13 66.25
N MET A 233 24.38 -15.25 65.69
CA MET A 233 23.17 -15.94 66.16
C MET A 233 23.42 -16.72 67.47
N SER A 234 24.67 -17.06 67.75
CA SER A 234 25.14 -17.76 68.96
C SER A 234 25.38 -16.81 70.14
N GLU A 235 25.82 -15.58 69.89
CA GLU A 235 25.92 -14.52 70.91
C GLU A 235 24.51 -14.09 71.34
N LYS A 236 24.03 -14.67 72.45
CA LYS A 236 22.72 -14.44 73.07
C LYS A 236 22.58 -13.07 73.77
N ASP A 237 23.10 -12.01 73.17
CA ASP A 237 22.79 -10.65 73.63
C ASP A 237 21.45 -10.23 73.00
N GLU A 238 20.34 -10.45 73.73
CA GLU A 238 18.98 -10.10 73.30
C GLU A 238 18.83 -8.63 72.86
N THR A 239 19.69 -7.73 73.35
CA THR A 239 19.75 -6.32 72.94
C THR A 239 20.41 -6.10 71.59
N SER A 240 21.38 -6.94 71.22
CA SER A 240 22.12 -6.85 69.96
C SER A 240 21.37 -7.54 68.80
N GLN A 241 20.52 -8.52 69.12
CA GLN A 241 19.72 -9.25 68.13
C GLN A 241 18.45 -8.52 67.67
N LYS A 242 17.85 -7.66 68.50
CA LYS A 242 16.60 -6.93 68.17
C LYS A 242 16.69 -6.06 66.91
N PRO A 243 17.72 -5.21 66.71
CA PRO A 243 17.83 -4.40 65.50
C PRO A 243 17.99 -5.25 64.23
N PHE A 244 18.67 -6.40 64.34
CA PHE A 244 18.86 -7.33 63.23
C PHE A 244 17.55 -8.04 62.86
N LEU A 245 16.77 -8.48 63.85
CA LEU A 245 15.45 -9.07 63.61
C LEU A 245 14.48 -8.07 62.97
N GLU A 246 14.43 -6.83 63.48
CA GLU A 246 13.64 -5.75 62.87
C GLU A 246 14.09 -5.43 61.44
N GLN A 247 15.39 -5.42 61.17
CA GLN A 247 15.93 -5.24 59.82
C GLN A 247 15.56 -6.41 58.91
N ASN A 248 15.57 -7.64 59.42
CA ASN A 248 15.23 -8.83 58.65
C ASN A 248 13.72 -8.87 58.35
N GLU A 249 12.85 -8.47 59.29
CA GLU A 249 11.41 -8.30 59.06
C GLU A 249 11.13 -7.20 58.03
N LYS A 250 11.84 -6.07 58.10
CA LYS A 250 11.77 -5.00 57.08
C LYS A 250 12.25 -5.48 55.71
N LEU A 251 13.29 -6.31 55.67
CA LEU A 251 13.81 -6.88 54.44
C LEU A 251 12.82 -7.89 53.84
N GLN A 252 12.21 -8.75 54.66
CA GLN A 252 11.19 -9.70 54.21
C GLN A 252 9.92 -9.00 53.70
N THR A 253 9.46 -7.95 54.38
CA THR A 253 8.31 -7.16 53.91
C THR A 253 8.62 -6.47 52.59
N ALA A 254 9.77 -5.80 52.47
CA ALA A 254 10.21 -5.20 51.20
C ALA A 254 10.38 -6.24 50.08
N GLN A 255 10.85 -7.46 50.40
CA GLN A 255 10.92 -8.56 49.43
C GLN A 255 9.54 -8.99 48.96
N SER A 256 8.57 -9.17 49.86
CA SER A 256 7.20 -9.51 49.50
C SER A 256 6.54 -8.42 48.65
N GLU A 257 6.76 -7.14 48.97
CA GLU A 257 6.27 -6.01 48.19
C GLU A 257 6.88 -5.98 46.79
N LEU A 258 8.19 -6.26 46.67
CA LEU A 258 8.85 -6.38 45.37
C LEU A 258 8.29 -7.54 44.55
N GLU A 259 7.99 -8.68 45.18
CA GLU A 259 7.37 -9.82 44.50
C GLU A 259 5.95 -9.51 44.03
N GLU A 260 5.16 -8.80 44.85
CA GLU A 260 3.83 -8.33 44.48
C GLU A 260 3.87 -7.32 43.33
N LEU A 261 4.77 -6.33 43.38
CA LEU A 261 4.97 -5.38 42.29
C LEU A 261 5.41 -6.09 41.00
N ARG A 262 6.29 -7.09 41.09
CA ARG A 262 6.68 -7.92 39.95
C ARG A 262 5.52 -8.77 39.40
N ARG A 263 4.57 -9.20 40.23
CA ARG A 263 3.35 -9.87 39.77
C ARG A 263 2.44 -8.89 39.04
N ARG A 264 2.19 -7.71 39.62
CA ARG A 264 1.36 -6.66 38.98
C ARG A 264 1.95 -6.20 37.65
N LEU A 265 3.28 -6.05 37.56
CA LEU A 265 3.94 -5.71 36.30
C LEU A 265 3.70 -6.78 35.24
N ARG A 266 3.85 -8.07 35.58
CA ARG A 266 3.56 -9.18 34.66
C ARG A 266 2.09 -9.23 34.23
N GLU A 267 1.15 -8.93 35.13
CA GLU A 267 -0.27 -8.82 34.80
C GLU A 267 -0.54 -7.67 33.84
N GLN A 268 0.08 -6.50 34.05
CA GLN A 268 -0.02 -5.37 33.14
C GLN A 268 0.62 -5.66 31.77
N ASP A 269 1.75 -6.36 31.74
CA ASP A 269 2.40 -6.78 30.49
C ASP A 269 1.50 -7.74 29.70
N LEU A 270 0.81 -8.67 30.39
CA LEU A 270 -0.15 -9.58 29.77
C LEU A 270 -1.34 -8.81 29.20
N GLN A 271 -1.90 -7.85 29.96
CA GLN A 271 -2.99 -6.99 29.49
C GLN A 271 -2.56 -6.13 28.29
N MET A 272 -1.35 -5.58 28.30
CA MET A 272 -0.81 -4.85 27.15
C MET A 272 -0.64 -5.75 25.93
N ALA A 273 -0.20 -6.99 26.10
CA ALA A 273 -0.09 -7.96 25.01
C ALA A 273 -1.48 -8.34 24.45
N GLU A 274 -2.47 -8.54 25.32
CA GLU A 274 -3.86 -8.81 24.91
C GLU A 274 -4.45 -7.64 24.13
N LEU A 275 -4.33 -6.40 24.63
CA LEU A 275 -4.82 -5.20 23.95
C LEU A 275 -4.12 -4.98 22.60
N ARG A 276 -2.81 -5.22 22.52
CA ARG A 276 -2.06 -5.17 21.25
C ARG A 276 -2.58 -6.23 20.26
N ASN A 277 -2.85 -7.44 20.72
CA ASN A 277 -3.40 -8.50 19.86
C ASN A 277 -4.82 -8.16 19.37
N GLU A 278 -5.67 -7.57 20.22
CA GLU A 278 -6.99 -7.11 19.82
C GLU A 278 -6.94 -5.96 18.81
N LEU A 279 -6.02 -5.02 19.00
CA LEU A 279 -5.81 -3.91 18.07
C LEU A 279 -5.35 -4.43 16.70
N ASN A 280 -4.38 -5.35 16.67
CA ASN A 280 -3.91 -5.97 15.44
C ASN A 280 -5.04 -6.74 14.74
N ARG A 281 -5.82 -7.55 15.47
CA ARG A 281 -6.98 -8.26 14.90
C ARG A 281 -8.00 -7.30 14.28
N LYS A 282 -8.27 -6.15 14.92
CA LYS A 282 -9.19 -5.15 14.36
C LYS A 282 -8.61 -4.49 13.11
N ALA A 283 -7.31 -4.17 13.12
CA ALA A 283 -6.63 -3.60 11.95
C ALA A 283 -6.67 -4.56 10.76
N ASP A 284 -6.41 -5.86 10.97
CA ASP A 284 -6.48 -6.89 9.93
C ASP A 284 -7.88 -7.00 9.32
N ILE A 285 -8.93 -7.01 10.16
CA ILE A 285 -10.33 -7.05 9.69
C ILE A 285 -10.67 -5.81 8.86
N ASP A 286 -10.24 -4.62 9.30
CA ASP A 286 -10.52 -3.37 8.58
C ASP A 286 -9.79 -3.29 7.23
N ASP A 287 -8.59 -3.88 7.12
CA ASP A 287 -7.83 -3.95 5.88
C ASP A 287 -8.44 -5.00 4.92
N ASP A 288 -8.89 -6.15 5.42
CA ASP A 288 -9.63 -7.15 4.63
C ASP A 288 -10.94 -6.60 4.07
N VAL A 289 -11.70 -5.86 4.89
CA VAL A 289 -12.95 -5.20 4.45
C VAL A 289 -12.65 -4.15 3.38
N ARG A 290 -11.58 -3.36 3.54
CA ARG A 290 -11.16 -2.38 2.54
C ARG A 290 -10.69 -3.06 1.24
N ALA A 291 -9.91 -4.13 1.33
CA ALA A 291 -9.46 -4.91 0.18
C ALA A 291 -10.64 -5.52 -0.59
N ALA A 292 -11.59 -6.12 0.12
CA ALA A 292 -12.81 -6.69 -0.47
C ALA A 292 -13.68 -5.61 -1.13
N SER A 293 -13.78 -4.41 -0.55
CA SER A 293 -14.48 -3.28 -1.15
C SER A 293 -13.80 -2.83 -2.45
N MET A 294 -12.46 -2.70 -2.45
CA MET A 294 -11.71 -2.32 -3.64
C MET A 294 -11.81 -3.37 -4.75
N GLN A 295 -11.82 -4.65 -4.40
CA GLN A 295 -12.03 -5.75 -5.36
C GLN A 295 -13.42 -5.68 -6.01
N LYS A 296 -14.49 -5.48 -5.22
CA LYS A 296 -15.85 -5.32 -5.76
C LYS A 296 -15.98 -4.13 -6.71
N GLU A 297 -15.33 -3.02 -6.38
CA GLU A 297 -15.31 -1.84 -7.26
C GLU A 297 -14.48 -2.11 -8.53
N HIS A 298 -13.37 -2.84 -8.43
CA HIS A 298 -12.60 -3.26 -9.60
C HIS A 298 -13.40 -4.19 -10.52
N GLU A 299 -14.08 -5.18 -9.97
CA GLU A 299 -15.00 -6.07 -10.71
C GLU A 299 -16.12 -5.27 -11.40
N ARG A 300 -16.72 -4.30 -10.71
CA ARG A 300 -17.71 -3.39 -11.31
C ARG A 300 -17.15 -2.60 -12.48
N LEU A 301 -15.94 -2.06 -12.35
CA LEU A 301 -15.28 -1.31 -13.42
C LEU A 301 -14.96 -2.20 -14.63
N LEU A 302 -14.53 -3.45 -14.40
CA LEU A 302 -14.29 -4.42 -15.48
C LEU A 302 -15.60 -4.74 -16.22
N VAL A 303 -16.69 -5.02 -15.50
CA VAL A 303 -18.00 -5.28 -16.13
C VAL A 303 -18.49 -4.06 -16.92
N LEU A 304 -18.28 -2.84 -16.40
CA LEU A 304 -18.63 -1.62 -17.14
C LEU A 304 -17.77 -1.46 -18.40
N GLN A 305 -16.46 -1.73 -18.30
CA GLN A 305 -15.54 -1.70 -19.43
C GLN A 305 -15.95 -2.72 -20.50
N GLU A 306 -16.26 -3.95 -20.13
CA GLU A 306 -16.75 -4.99 -21.05
C GLU A 306 -18.03 -4.54 -21.76
N ARG A 307 -19.02 -4.03 -21.01
CA ARG A 307 -20.26 -3.49 -21.59
C ARG A 307 -20.02 -2.36 -22.57
N THR A 308 -19.10 -1.44 -22.26
CA THR A 308 -18.77 -0.33 -23.19
C THR A 308 -18.04 -0.82 -24.44
N ASN A 309 -17.17 -1.81 -24.31
CA ASN A 309 -16.49 -2.44 -25.44
C ASN A 309 -17.47 -3.20 -26.34
N ASP A 310 -18.41 -3.95 -25.76
CA ASP A 310 -19.44 -4.65 -26.52
C ASP A 310 -20.35 -3.66 -27.25
N ARG A 311 -20.72 -2.55 -26.59
CA ARG A 311 -21.47 -1.49 -27.25
C ARG A 311 -20.69 -0.84 -28.40
N LEU A 312 -19.38 -0.69 -28.25
CA LEU A 312 -18.51 -0.18 -29.33
C LEU A 312 -18.47 -1.15 -30.51
N ARG A 313 -18.33 -2.46 -30.26
CA ARG A 313 -18.38 -3.51 -31.30
C ARG A 313 -19.73 -3.53 -32.02
N GLU A 314 -20.84 -3.41 -31.30
CA GLU A 314 -22.18 -3.31 -31.90
C GLU A 314 -22.30 -2.10 -32.83
N LEU A 315 -21.78 -0.94 -32.41
CA LEU A 315 -21.78 0.28 -33.23
C LEU A 315 -20.89 0.13 -34.48
N GLU A 316 -19.73 -0.52 -34.35
CA GLU A 316 -18.85 -0.82 -35.48
C GLU A 316 -19.52 -1.75 -36.49
N LEU A 317 -20.18 -2.82 -36.03
CA LEU A 317 -20.96 -3.73 -36.87
C LEU A 317 -22.10 -2.99 -37.59
N ALA A 318 -22.90 -2.21 -36.87
CA ALA A 318 -23.97 -1.42 -37.46
C ALA A 318 -23.45 -0.40 -38.49
N ASN A 319 -22.25 0.17 -38.26
CA ASN A 319 -21.63 1.07 -39.22
C ASN A 319 -21.11 0.34 -40.46
N ALA A 320 -20.55 -0.86 -40.29
CA ALA A 320 -20.14 -1.73 -41.39
C ALA A 320 -21.34 -2.19 -42.23
N GLU A 321 -22.45 -2.54 -41.59
CA GLU A 321 -23.72 -2.88 -42.25
C GLU A 321 -24.27 -1.69 -43.04
N LYS A 322 -24.37 -0.49 -42.44
CA LYS A 322 -24.78 0.73 -43.15
C LYS A 322 -23.88 1.03 -44.35
N SER A 323 -22.57 0.87 -44.18
CA SER A 323 -21.59 1.06 -45.26
C SER A 323 -21.71 -0.03 -46.33
N GLY A 324 -22.10 -1.25 -45.96
CA GLY A 324 -22.41 -2.35 -46.86
C GLY A 324 -23.68 -2.08 -47.67
N LEU A 325 -24.75 -1.66 -47.00
CA LEU A 325 -26.02 -1.28 -47.62
C LEU A 325 -25.85 -0.08 -48.55
N LEU A 326 -25.04 0.92 -48.18
CA LEU A 326 -24.74 2.05 -49.05
C LEU A 326 -23.95 1.62 -50.29
N ARG A 327 -22.97 0.71 -50.14
CA ARG A 327 -22.27 0.12 -51.29
C ARG A 327 -23.21 -0.72 -52.15
N ALA A 328 -24.08 -1.51 -51.56
CA ALA A 328 -25.08 -2.30 -52.28
C ALA A 328 -26.05 -1.37 -53.04
N ALA A 329 -26.56 -0.32 -52.40
CA ALA A 329 -27.44 0.66 -53.04
C ALA A 329 -26.76 1.44 -54.17
N LEU A 330 -25.44 1.65 -54.10
CA LEU A 330 -24.65 2.25 -55.19
C LEU A 330 -24.32 1.24 -56.31
N LEU A 331 -24.32 -0.06 -56.01
CA LEU A 331 -24.10 -1.15 -56.97
C LEU A 331 -25.41 -1.68 -57.58
N ASP A 332 -26.55 -1.46 -56.92
CA ASP A 332 -27.87 -1.78 -57.41
C ASP A 332 -28.14 -0.97 -58.68
N ARG A 333 -28.38 -1.73 -59.75
CA ARG A 333 -28.67 -1.24 -61.10
C ARG A 333 -29.75 -0.17 -61.12
N ASP A 334 -30.69 -0.21 -60.19
CA ASP A 334 -31.88 0.63 -60.16
C ASP A 334 -31.63 2.05 -59.60
N ASN A 335 -30.48 2.29 -58.96
CA ASN A 335 -30.05 3.63 -58.53
C ASN A 335 -29.01 4.28 -59.46
N LEU A 336 -28.60 3.59 -60.54
CA LEU A 336 -27.87 4.26 -61.61
C LEU A 336 -28.80 5.27 -62.27
N PRO A 337 -28.33 6.50 -62.58
CA PRO A 337 -29.16 7.48 -63.26
C PRO A 337 -29.71 6.84 -64.56
N PRO A 338 -30.98 7.09 -64.92
CA PRO A 338 -31.64 6.42 -66.04
C PRO A 338 -30.82 6.52 -67.33
N GLU A 339 -30.09 7.62 -67.50
CA GLU A 339 -29.14 7.87 -68.59
C GLU A 339 -28.02 6.82 -68.67
N LEU A 340 -27.48 6.36 -67.53
CA LEU A 340 -26.38 5.39 -67.46
C LEU A 340 -26.85 3.95 -67.69
N LEU A 341 -28.08 3.64 -67.27
CA LEU A 341 -28.76 2.40 -67.62
C LEU A 341 -29.10 2.33 -69.11
N GLU A 342 -29.56 3.44 -69.69
CA GLU A 342 -29.81 3.56 -71.12
C GLU A 342 -28.51 3.48 -71.92
N LEU A 343 -27.43 4.13 -71.48
CA LEU A 343 -26.10 4.03 -72.10
C LEU A 343 -25.60 2.59 -72.10
N LYS A 344 -25.67 1.87 -70.97
CA LYS A 344 -25.28 0.45 -70.94
C LYS A 344 -26.16 -0.42 -71.84
N ARG A 345 -27.47 -0.17 -71.91
CA ARG A 345 -28.37 -0.87 -72.84
C ARG A 345 -27.98 -0.58 -74.29
N VAL A 346 -27.70 0.67 -74.63
CA VAL A 346 -27.27 1.08 -75.97
C VAL A 346 -25.92 0.47 -76.33
N GLU A 347 -24.95 0.45 -75.41
CA GLU A 347 -23.65 -0.22 -75.61
C GLU A 347 -23.80 -1.72 -75.83
N THR A 348 -24.64 -2.41 -75.04
CA THR A 348 -24.91 -3.84 -75.27
C THR A 348 -25.59 -4.09 -76.62
N ILE A 349 -26.50 -3.21 -77.04
CA ILE A 349 -27.15 -3.29 -78.36
C ILE A 349 -26.15 -2.98 -79.49
N GLN A 350 -25.21 -2.06 -79.29
CA GLN A 350 -24.14 -1.77 -80.25
C GLN A 350 -23.21 -2.97 -80.41
N GLN A 351 -22.76 -3.58 -79.31
CA GLN A 351 -21.94 -4.79 -79.33
C GLN A 351 -22.65 -5.95 -80.06
N MET A 352 -23.95 -6.16 -79.78
CA MET A 352 -24.74 -7.16 -80.52
C MET A 352 -24.85 -6.83 -82.02
N ARG A 353 -24.99 -5.56 -82.39
CA ARG A 353 -25.02 -5.13 -83.80
C ARG A 353 -23.69 -5.35 -84.51
N GLU A 354 -22.58 -5.03 -83.86
CA GLU A 354 -21.23 -5.24 -84.39
C GLU A 354 -20.92 -6.73 -84.60
N MET A 355 -21.34 -7.59 -83.66
CA MET A 355 -21.24 -9.04 -83.81
C MET A 355 -22.06 -9.54 -85.01
N ILE A 356 -23.31 -9.08 -85.17
CA ILE A 356 -24.16 -9.42 -86.32
C ILE A 356 -23.57 -8.87 -87.64
N GLU A 357 -22.99 -7.67 -87.64
CA GLU A 357 -22.41 -7.05 -88.82
C GLU A 357 -21.12 -7.75 -89.28
N SER A 358 -20.32 -8.26 -88.33
CA SER A 358 -19.12 -9.06 -88.62
C SER A 358 -19.46 -10.40 -89.29
N VAL A 359 -20.60 -11.01 -88.92
CA VAL A 359 -21.16 -12.19 -89.57
C VAL A 359 -21.63 -11.90 -90.99
N VAL A 360 -22.29 -10.75 -91.20
CA VAL A 360 -22.83 -10.34 -92.51
C VAL A 360 -21.73 -9.98 -93.51
N LYS A 361 -20.62 -9.39 -93.04
CA LYS A 361 -19.47 -8.98 -93.88
C LYS A 361 -18.47 -10.11 -94.17
N ALA A 362 -18.61 -11.29 -93.56
CA ALA A 362 -17.70 -12.41 -93.76
C ALA A 362 -17.84 -13.06 -95.15
N PRO A 363 -16.74 -13.47 -95.82
CA PRO A 363 -16.78 -14.20 -97.09
C PRO A 363 -17.61 -15.49 -97.03
N PRO A 364 -18.27 -15.92 -98.13
CA PRO A 364 -19.25 -17.02 -98.14
C PRO A 364 -18.66 -18.38 -97.74
N GLU A 365 -17.35 -18.59 -97.87
CA GLU A 365 -16.67 -19.82 -97.44
C GLU A 365 -16.45 -19.91 -95.92
N THR A 366 -16.36 -18.76 -95.23
CA THR A 366 -16.08 -18.65 -93.79
C THR A 366 -17.30 -18.28 -92.95
N GLN A 367 -18.36 -17.77 -93.59
CA GLN A 367 -19.59 -17.31 -92.98
C GLN A 367 -20.27 -18.32 -92.02
N PRO A 368 -20.39 -19.63 -92.33
CA PRO A 368 -21.01 -20.58 -91.39
C PRO A 368 -20.20 -20.76 -90.10
N ARG A 369 -18.86 -20.71 -90.17
CA ARG A 369 -17.99 -20.82 -88.98
C ARG A 369 -18.09 -19.59 -88.07
N VAL A 370 -18.24 -18.40 -88.67
CA VAL A 370 -18.40 -17.14 -87.91
C VAL A 370 -19.80 -17.07 -87.28
N LEU A 371 -20.83 -17.61 -87.95
CA LEU A 371 -22.18 -17.78 -87.39
C LEU A 371 -22.22 -18.74 -86.19
N ASP A 372 -21.55 -19.89 -86.30
CA ASP A 372 -21.49 -20.86 -85.21
C ASP A 372 -20.70 -20.31 -84.01
N ALA A 373 -19.61 -19.58 -84.26
CA ALA A 373 -18.84 -18.93 -83.19
C ALA A 373 -19.65 -17.84 -82.47
N THR A 374 -20.28 -16.93 -83.21
CA THR A 374 -21.06 -15.83 -82.62
C THR A 374 -22.34 -16.33 -81.94
N SER A 375 -23.00 -17.36 -82.47
CA SER A 375 -24.15 -17.98 -81.81
C SER A 375 -23.75 -18.73 -80.53
N SER A 376 -22.58 -19.35 -80.49
CA SER A 376 -22.01 -19.94 -79.27
C SER A 376 -21.69 -18.89 -78.21
N GLU A 377 -21.08 -17.76 -78.59
CA GLU A 377 -20.77 -16.66 -77.66
C GLU A 377 -22.04 -16.00 -77.12
N ILE A 378 -23.07 -15.81 -77.96
CA ILE A 378 -24.38 -15.32 -77.51
C ILE A 378 -25.05 -16.34 -76.58
N ALA A 379 -25.00 -17.63 -76.88
CA ALA A 379 -25.56 -18.67 -76.01
C ALA A 379 -24.84 -18.71 -74.65
N GLU A 380 -23.51 -18.59 -74.62
CA GLU A 380 -22.71 -18.60 -73.39
C GLU A 380 -22.98 -17.36 -72.52
N THR A 381 -23.08 -16.18 -73.12
CA THR A 381 -23.41 -14.94 -72.40
C THR A 381 -24.85 -14.96 -71.86
N VAL A 382 -25.82 -15.50 -72.61
CA VAL A 382 -27.20 -15.68 -72.14
C VAL A 382 -27.24 -16.67 -70.97
N LEU A 383 -26.62 -17.84 -71.10
CA LEU A 383 -26.57 -18.85 -70.02
C LEU A 383 -25.90 -18.31 -68.75
N SER A 384 -24.81 -17.55 -68.89
CA SER A 384 -24.14 -16.90 -67.76
C SER A 384 -25.05 -15.86 -67.09
N SER A 385 -25.80 -15.09 -67.89
CA SER A 385 -26.74 -14.09 -67.36
C SER A 385 -27.95 -14.71 -66.66
N GLU A 386 -28.47 -15.83 -67.17
CA GLU A 386 -29.56 -16.58 -66.54
C GLU A 386 -29.12 -17.19 -65.21
N ALA A 387 -27.92 -17.80 -65.16
CA ALA A 387 -27.35 -18.32 -63.92
C ALA A 387 -27.12 -17.22 -62.87
N ALA A 388 -26.70 -16.02 -63.28
CA ALA A 388 -26.56 -14.87 -62.39
C ALA A 388 -27.93 -14.38 -61.85
N LEU A 389 -28.96 -14.37 -62.70
CA LEU A 389 -30.32 -14.01 -62.30
C LEU A 389 -30.93 -15.00 -61.31
N ASP A 390 -30.75 -16.30 -61.52
CA ASP A 390 -31.28 -17.31 -60.61
C ASP A 390 -30.58 -17.29 -59.25
N LYS A 391 -29.27 -17.02 -59.24
CA LYS A 391 -28.55 -16.76 -57.99
C LYS A 391 -29.10 -15.52 -57.26
N ALA A 392 -29.30 -14.42 -57.97
CA ALA A 392 -29.85 -13.20 -57.39
C ALA A 392 -31.28 -13.38 -56.84
N LYS A 393 -32.13 -14.15 -57.53
CA LYS A 393 -33.47 -14.51 -57.04
C LYS A 393 -33.41 -15.33 -55.75
N LYS A 394 -32.49 -16.29 -55.69
CA LYS A 394 -32.28 -17.12 -54.50
C LYS A 394 -31.81 -16.27 -53.31
N ASP A 395 -30.82 -15.41 -53.53
CA ASP A 395 -30.32 -14.51 -52.49
C ASP A 395 -31.43 -13.56 -51.99
N LEU A 396 -32.28 -13.06 -52.89
CA LEU A 396 -33.45 -12.24 -52.51
C LEU A 396 -34.46 -13.03 -51.66
N GLN A 397 -34.74 -14.28 -52.01
CA GLN A 397 -35.65 -15.13 -51.26
C GLN A 397 -35.10 -15.41 -49.85
N ASP A 398 -33.81 -15.74 -49.74
CA ASP A 398 -33.16 -15.98 -48.45
C ASP A 398 -33.19 -14.71 -47.55
N GLN A 399 -33.07 -13.52 -48.14
CA GLN A 399 -33.20 -12.25 -47.42
C GLN A 399 -34.63 -12.00 -46.92
N LEU A 400 -35.65 -12.35 -47.70
CA LEU A 400 -37.05 -12.23 -47.29
C LEU A 400 -37.36 -13.15 -46.11
N ASP A 401 -36.94 -14.41 -46.20
CA ASP A 401 -37.13 -15.41 -45.15
C ASP A 401 -36.41 -14.98 -43.85
N MET A 402 -35.19 -14.43 -43.97
CA MET A 402 -34.46 -13.88 -42.83
C MET A 402 -35.18 -12.69 -42.20
N ASN A 403 -35.69 -11.75 -42.99
CA ASN A 403 -36.41 -10.59 -42.48
C ASN A 403 -37.69 -11.00 -41.74
N GLU A 404 -38.41 -12.00 -42.27
CA GLU A 404 -39.59 -12.55 -41.62
C GLU A 404 -39.24 -13.20 -40.28
N SER A 405 -38.16 -13.98 -40.22
CA SER A 405 -37.69 -14.59 -38.97
C SER A 405 -37.33 -13.55 -37.90
N LEU A 406 -36.65 -12.47 -38.29
CA LEU A 406 -36.26 -11.37 -37.39
C LEU A 406 -37.50 -10.63 -36.86
N ARG A 407 -38.52 -10.42 -37.70
CA ARG A 407 -39.79 -9.81 -37.26
C ARG A 407 -40.47 -10.65 -36.21
N VAL A 408 -40.53 -11.97 -36.40
CA VAL A 408 -41.12 -12.89 -35.42
C VAL A 408 -40.38 -12.85 -34.09
N GLN A 409 -39.04 -12.89 -34.11
CA GLN A 409 -38.22 -12.80 -32.90
C GLN A 409 -38.43 -11.48 -32.14
N LEU A 410 -38.56 -10.37 -32.87
CA LEU A 410 -38.76 -9.04 -32.29
C LEU A 410 -40.14 -8.95 -31.61
N GLU A 411 -41.19 -9.50 -32.21
CA GLU A 411 -42.51 -9.56 -31.60
C GLU A 411 -42.55 -10.48 -30.37
N MET A 412 -41.87 -11.63 -30.40
CA MET A 412 -41.73 -12.49 -29.22
C MET A 412 -41.01 -11.78 -28.07
N ALA A 413 -39.88 -11.11 -28.35
CA ALA A 413 -39.13 -10.37 -27.34
C ALA A 413 -39.94 -9.20 -26.73
N LYS A 414 -40.73 -8.50 -27.55
CA LYS A 414 -41.66 -7.46 -27.07
C LYS A 414 -42.75 -8.04 -26.16
N ALA A 415 -43.34 -9.17 -26.54
CA ALA A 415 -44.37 -9.82 -25.73
C ALA A 415 -43.81 -10.26 -24.36
N GLU A 416 -42.64 -10.92 -24.36
CA GLU A 416 -41.99 -11.36 -23.12
C GLU A 416 -41.59 -10.19 -22.20
N THR A 417 -41.09 -9.09 -22.75
CA THR A 417 -40.71 -7.91 -21.96
C THR A 417 -41.92 -7.18 -21.39
N ALA A 418 -43.01 -7.10 -22.15
CA ALA A 418 -44.27 -6.52 -21.67
C ALA A 418 -44.91 -7.37 -20.56
N GLU A 419 -44.91 -8.70 -20.68
CA GLU A 419 -45.43 -9.60 -19.66
C GLU A 419 -44.59 -9.57 -18.38
N ARG A 420 -43.25 -9.65 -18.48
CA ARG A 420 -42.35 -9.58 -17.31
C ARG A 420 -42.49 -8.24 -16.58
N GLY A 421 -42.48 -7.12 -17.31
CA GLY A 421 -42.64 -5.80 -16.72
C GLY A 421 -43.99 -5.60 -16.01
N SER A 422 -45.07 -6.13 -16.59
CA SER A 422 -46.41 -6.09 -15.95
C SER A 422 -46.46 -6.93 -14.67
N ALA A 423 -45.88 -8.13 -14.68
CA ALA A 423 -45.85 -9.01 -13.51
C ALA A 423 -45.01 -8.43 -12.36
N GLU A 424 -43.83 -7.89 -12.66
CA GLU A 424 -42.96 -7.24 -11.66
C GLU A 424 -43.63 -6.01 -11.03
N LEU A 425 -44.26 -5.16 -11.85
CA LEU A 425 -45.01 -3.99 -11.36
C LEU A 425 -46.20 -4.40 -10.47
N GLN A 426 -46.92 -5.46 -10.83
CA GLN A 426 -48.03 -5.97 -10.01
C GLN A 426 -47.54 -6.47 -8.65
N GLN A 427 -46.44 -7.22 -8.64
CA GLN A 427 -45.84 -7.74 -7.40
C GLN A 427 -45.36 -6.61 -6.48
N GLU A 428 -44.74 -5.57 -7.04
CA GLU A 428 -44.26 -4.41 -6.29
C GLU A 428 -45.43 -3.61 -5.66
N VAL A 429 -46.50 -3.40 -6.42
CA VAL A 429 -47.71 -2.74 -5.92
C VAL A 429 -48.35 -3.53 -4.78
N GLU A 430 -48.35 -4.87 -4.85
CA GLU A 430 -48.83 -5.70 -3.75
C GLU A 430 -47.95 -5.60 -2.50
N ASN A 431 -46.63 -5.62 -2.66
CA ASN A 431 -45.69 -5.46 -1.55
C ASN A 431 -45.89 -4.12 -0.84
N LEU A 432 -45.94 -3.02 -1.60
CA LEU A 432 -46.16 -1.68 -1.05
C LEU A 432 -47.52 -1.55 -0.35
N ARG A 433 -48.56 -2.26 -0.81
CA ARG A 433 -49.87 -2.31 -0.12
C ARG A 433 -49.77 -3.06 1.20
N ARG A 434 -49.05 -4.18 1.26
CA ARG A 434 -48.82 -4.93 2.51
C ARG A 434 -48.04 -4.08 3.52
N GLU A 435 -46.97 -3.43 3.07
CA GLU A 435 -46.17 -2.54 3.92
C GLU A 435 -46.97 -1.36 4.46
N ASN A 436 -47.74 -0.68 3.60
CA ASN A 436 -48.63 0.40 4.05
C ASN A 436 -49.67 -0.09 5.06
N ALA A 437 -50.21 -1.30 4.90
CA ALA A 437 -51.15 -1.87 5.86
C ALA A 437 -50.48 -2.12 7.23
N LEU A 438 -49.23 -2.60 7.24
CA LEU A 438 -48.43 -2.81 8.45
C LEU A 438 -48.07 -1.48 9.12
N VAL A 439 -47.61 -0.48 8.35
CA VAL A 439 -47.32 0.85 8.89
C VAL A 439 -48.57 1.49 9.47
N LYS A 440 -49.70 1.35 8.79
CA LYS A 440 -51.00 1.84 9.27
C LYS A 440 -51.40 1.15 10.58
N SER A 441 -51.24 -0.18 10.69
CA SER A 441 -51.57 -0.88 11.94
C SER A 441 -50.62 -0.51 13.09
N MET A 442 -49.32 -0.40 12.83
CA MET A 442 -48.33 0.08 13.81
C MET A 442 -48.63 1.51 14.27
N TRP A 443 -49.02 2.39 13.36
CA TRP A 443 -49.41 3.76 13.68
C TRP A 443 -50.65 3.79 14.58
N TYR A 444 -51.67 2.99 14.27
CA TYR A 444 -52.85 2.88 15.13
C TYR A 444 -52.49 2.32 16.51
N ASP A 445 -51.69 1.26 16.61
CA ASP A 445 -51.27 0.68 17.90
C ASP A 445 -50.48 1.71 18.73
N MET A 446 -49.51 2.39 18.12
CA MET A 446 -48.75 3.46 18.77
C MET A 446 -49.66 4.58 19.26
N ASN A 447 -50.60 5.02 18.43
CA ASN A 447 -51.53 6.09 18.80
C ASN A 447 -52.49 5.64 19.93
N GLN A 448 -52.92 4.37 19.93
CA GLN A 448 -53.71 3.79 21.03
C GLN A 448 -52.90 3.73 22.34
N ARG A 449 -51.61 3.39 22.29
CA ARG A 449 -50.72 3.41 23.46
C ARG A 449 -50.47 4.82 23.98
N LEU A 450 -50.36 5.81 23.09
CA LEU A 450 -50.21 7.21 23.49
C LEU A 450 -51.49 7.71 24.17
N LEU A 451 -52.65 7.45 23.56
CA LEU A 451 -53.95 7.85 24.11
C LEU A 451 -54.25 7.17 25.46
N SER A 452 -53.92 5.88 25.61
CA SER A 452 -54.14 5.14 26.87
C SER A 452 -53.19 5.59 27.99
N ASN A 453 -51.97 6.04 27.68
CA ASN A 453 -51.04 6.59 28.68
C ASN A 453 -51.35 8.04 29.12
N THR A 454 -52.11 8.81 28.32
CA THR A 454 -52.56 10.16 28.70
C THR A 454 -53.70 10.20 29.73
N VAL A 455 -54.22 9.05 30.18
CA VAL A 455 -55.07 8.99 31.39
C VAL A 455 -54.15 8.93 32.61
N ILE A 456 -53.85 10.09 33.17
CA ILE A 456 -53.10 10.28 34.41
C ILE A 456 -53.79 9.49 35.54
N LEU A 457 -53.22 8.34 35.93
CA LEU A 457 -53.48 7.71 37.22
C LEU A 457 -52.85 8.60 38.30
N GLN A 458 -53.58 9.66 38.65
CA GLN A 458 -53.28 10.54 39.76
C GLN A 458 -53.31 9.70 41.03
N ARG A 459 -52.14 9.23 41.48
CA ARG A 459 -51.99 8.51 42.76
C ARG A 459 -52.47 9.46 43.85
N ARG A 460 -53.71 9.27 44.32
CA ARG A 460 -54.24 9.98 45.50
C ARG A 460 -53.27 9.75 46.65
N SER A 461 -52.63 10.82 47.13
CA SER A 461 -51.76 10.76 48.30
C SER A 461 -52.61 10.41 49.52
N GLU A 462 -52.49 9.19 50.04
CA GLU A 462 -53.13 8.83 51.29
C GLU A 462 -52.52 9.63 52.44
N ALA A 463 -53.37 10.25 53.27
CA ALA A 463 -52.94 11.01 54.43
C ALA A 463 -52.23 10.08 55.44
N PRO A 464 -51.07 10.47 56.02
CA PRO A 464 -50.25 9.58 56.83
C PRO A 464 -50.99 9.17 58.12
N LYS A 465 -51.48 7.93 58.16
CA LYS A 465 -52.05 7.31 59.36
C LYS A 465 -50.92 6.65 60.15
N GLY A 466 -50.50 7.32 61.22
CA GLY A 466 -49.52 6.79 62.19
C GLY A 466 -48.56 7.84 62.67
N TRP A 467 -48.17 7.78 63.95
CA TRP A 467 -47.30 8.75 64.62
C TRP A 467 -45.98 8.99 63.85
N LEU A 468 -45.36 7.91 63.37
CA LEU A 468 -44.15 7.94 62.51
C LEU A 468 -44.37 8.63 61.15
N GLY A 469 -45.57 8.50 60.57
CA GLY A 469 -45.91 9.17 59.31
C GLY A 469 -46.07 10.68 59.49
N LYS A 470 -46.65 11.10 60.63
CA LYS A 470 -46.75 12.52 61.01
C LYS A 470 -45.39 13.12 61.36
N GLN A 471 -44.50 12.36 62.01
CA GLN A 471 -43.15 12.81 62.37
C GLN A 471 -42.24 12.96 61.15
N ARG A 472 -42.33 12.06 60.16
CA ARG A 472 -41.60 12.19 58.89
C ARG A 472 -42.03 13.41 58.08
N ALA A 473 -43.33 13.73 58.07
CA ALA A 473 -43.83 14.95 57.43
C ALA A 473 -43.34 16.22 58.15
N ALA A 474 -43.25 16.20 59.48
CA ALA A 474 -42.79 17.34 60.28
C ALA A 474 -41.26 17.58 60.20
N VAL A 475 -40.45 16.53 60.01
CA VAL A 475 -38.98 16.62 59.99
C VAL A 475 -38.41 16.74 58.57
N GLY A 476 -39.12 16.24 57.54
CA GLY A 476 -38.68 16.29 56.14
C GLY A 476 -38.98 17.59 55.39
N GLY A 477 -39.67 18.55 56.00
CA GLY A 477 -40.11 19.81 55.36
C GLY A 477 -39.07 20.94 55.32
N GLY A 478 -37.81 20.69 55.68
CA GLY A 478 -36.83 21.74 55.93
C GLY A 478 -35.40 21.44 55.46
N ALA A 479 -35.21 21.00 54.21
CA ALA A 479 -33.90 21.13 53.54
C ALA A 479 -34.02 20.93 52.03
N SER A 480 -33.53 21.93 51.28
CA SER A 480 -33.20 21.90 49.85
C SER A 480 -34.37 21.93 48.87
N VAL A 481 -34.70 23.13 48.36
CA VAL A 481 -34.46 23.50 46.95
C VAL A 481 -34.32 25.03 46.89
N LEU A 482 -33.08 25.50 46.95
CA LEU A 482 -32.64 26.74 46.33
C LEU A 482 -31.95 26.35 45.02
N GLY A 483 -32.50 26.81 43.89
CA GLY A 483 -31.72 27.38 42.78
C GLY A 483 -31.03 26.45 41.77
N ARG A 484 -31.51 26.56 40.51
CA ARG A 484 -30.79 26.58 39.22
C ARG A 484 -29.81 25.42 38.94
N ARG A 485 -30.03 24.62 37.91
CA ARG A 485 -30.11 24.97 36.48
C ARG A 485 -30.89 23.93 35.71
#